data_AF-A0A2E2JBL7-F1
#
_entry.id   AF-A0A2E2JBL7-F1
#
_cell.length_a   1.000
_cell.length_b   1.000
_cell.length_c   1.000
_cell.angle_alpha   90.00
_cell.angle_beta   90.00
_cell.angle_gamma   90.00
#
_symmetry.space_group_name_H-M   'P 1'
#
loop_
_entity.id
_entity.type
_entity.pdbx_description
1 polymer ?
#
loop_
_entity_poly.entity_id
_entity_poly.type
_entity_poly.pdbx_seq_one_letter_code
_entity_poly.pdbx_strand_id
1 'polypeptide(L)' 'MSVTQLTPNLDHRAERVDLAAAFRWAARLNMHEAVANHFSLSVSDDGTKFLMNPNQMHFARIKASDLILVDANDPETLQ' A
#
# COMPACT_ATOMS: atom_id res chain seq x y z
N MET A 1 -1.56 17.92 -22.24
CA MET A 1 -2.81 17.63 -21.51
C MET A 1 -2.43 16.97 -20.18
N SER A 2 -2.18 17.78 -19.13
CA SER A 2 -1.82 17.26 -17.81
C SER A 2 -3.10 17.01 -17.03
N VAL A 3 -3.64 15.81 -17.18
CA VAL A 3 -4.80 15.41 -16.37
C VAL A 3 -4.29 15.08 -14.98
N THR A 4 -5.02 15.57 -13.99
CA THR A 4 -5.07 15.14 -12.58
C THR A 4 -4.11 15.76 -11.56
N GLN A 5 -4.45 16.99 -11.12
CA GLN A 5 -4.40 17.31 -9.68
C GLN A 5 -5.51 16.51 -8.99
N LEU A 6 -5.17 15.37 -8.38
CA LEU A 6 -6.10 14.54 -7.62
C LEU A 6 -5.92 14.87 -6.13
N THR A 7 -7.03 15.24 -5.48
CA THR A 7 -7.28 15.29 -4.01
C THR A 7 -6.05 15.53 -3.10
N PRO A 8 -5.94 16.72 -2.47
CA PRO A 8 -4.76 17.13 -1.70
C PRO A 8 -4.51 16.40 -0.35
N ASN A 9 -5.31 15.39 0.02
CA ASN A 9 -5.34 14.87 1.41
C ASN A 9 -4.82 13.43 1.59
N LEU A 10 -4.16 12.84 0.60
CA LEU A 10 -3.58 11.49 0.74
C LEU A 10 -2.11 11.53 0.33
N ASP A 11 -1.23 11.50 1.33
CA ASP A 11 0.22 11.40 1.13
C ASP A 11 0.56 10.19 0.28
N HIS A 12 1.59 10.30 -0.57
CA HIS A 12 2.08 9.22 -1.45
C HIS A 12 0.98 8.67 -2.37
N ARG A 13 0.17 9.56 -2.95
CA ARG A 13 -1.01 9.16 -3.71
C ARG A 13 -0.70 8.26 -4.91
N ALA A 14 0.39 8.55 -5.64
CA ALA A 14 0.76 7.79 -6.83
C ALA A 14 1.19 6.37 -6.43
N GLU A 15 2.07 6.28 -5.44
CA GLU A 15 2.60 5.05 -4.85
C GLU A 15 1.45 4.17 -4.31
N ARG A 16 0.46 4.78 -3.66
CA ARG A 16 -0.74 4.08 -3.19
C ARG A 16 -1.59 3.50 -4.31
N VAL A 17 -1.75 4.25 -5.42
CA VAL A 17 -2.50 3.78 -6.59
C VAL A 17 -1.78 2.61 -7.25
N ASP A 18 -0.47 2.72 -7.44
CA ASP A 18 0.33 1.69 -8.08
C ASP A 18 0.39 0.40 -7.23
N LEU A 19 0.62 0.54 -5.92
CA LEU A 19 0.62 -0.60 -5.01
C LEU A 19 -0.77 -1.27 -4.93
N ALA A 20 -1.85 -0.51 -4.88
CA ALA A 20 -3.20 -1.07 -4.92
C ALA A 20 -3.46 -1.81 -6.24
N ALA A 21 -2.97 -1.31 -7.37
CA ALA A 21 -3.05 -2.01 -8.65
C ALA A 21 -2.28 -3.33 -8.62
N ALA A 22 -1.08 -3.35 -8.04
CA ALA A 22 -0.27 -4.57 -7.89
C ALA A 22 -1.00 -5.66 -7.08
N PHE A 23 -1.60 -5.32 -5.94
CA PHE A 23 -2.43 -6.25 -5.17
C PHE A 23 -3.58 -6.82 -6.00
N ARG A 24 -4.30 -5.96 -6.72
CA ARG A 24 -5.46 -6.38 -7.52
C ARG A 24 -5.05 -7.25 -8.70
N TRP A 25 -3.86 -7.04 -9.27
CA TRP A 25 -3.32 -7.92 -10.31
C TRP A 25 -2.85 -9.27 -9.75
N ALA A 26 -2.13 -9.28 -8.62
CA ALA A 26 -1.75 -10.52 -7.95
C ALA A 26 -2.99 -11.38 -7.60
N ALA A 27 -4.07 -10.75 -7.14
CA ALA A 27 -5.35 -11.43 -6.94
C ALA A 27 -5.91 -12.04 -8.24
N ARG A 28 -5.93 -11.29 -9.35
CA ARG A 28 -6.43 -11.77 -10.65
C ARG A 28 -5.60 -12.90 -11.25
N LEU A 29 -4.30 -12.93 -10.95
CA LEU A 29 -3.36 -13.95 -11.39
C LEU A 29 -3.29 -15.16 -10.44
N ASN A 30 -4.14 -15.21 -9.40
CA ASN A 30 -4.15 -16.26 -8.38
C ASN A 30 -2.81 -16.38 -7.62
N MET A 31 -2.09 -15.27 -7.47
CA MET A 31 -0.82 -15.15 -6.72
C MET A 31 -1.08 -14.60 -5.31
N HIS A 32 -2.06 -15.16 -4.61
CA HIS A 32 -2.43 -14.75 -3.26
C HIS A 32 -2.70 -15.97 -2.37
N GLU A 33 -2.39 -15.84 -1.08
CA GLU A 33 -2.58 -16.87 -0.07
C GLU A 33 -3.55 -16.36 0.98
N ALA A 34 -4.84 -16.62 0.77
CA ALA A 34 -5.93 -16.13 1.60
C ALA A 34 -5.73 -14.65 1.99
N VAL A 35 -5.38 -14.38 3.26
CA VAL A 35 -5.08 -13.04 3.78
C VAL A 35 -3.69 -12.93 4.42
N ALA A 36 -2.81 -13.90 4.18
CA ALA A 36 -1.52 -14.03 4.85
C ALA A 36 -0.38 -13.27 4.16
N ASN A 37 -0.50 -12.98 2.86
CA ASN A 37 0.55 -12.27 2.14
C ASN A 37 0.55 -10.76 2.41
N HIS A 38 1.70 -10.14 2.13
CA HIS A 38 1.86 -8.70 2.17
C HIS A 38 2.72 -8.23 0.99
N PHE A 39 2.40 -7.04 0.49
CA PHE A 39 3.34 -6.24 -0.32
C PHE A 39 3.61 -4.93 0.40
N SER A 40 4.83 -4.45 0.29
CA SER A 40 5.24 -3.15 0.79
C SER A 40 5.92 -2.32 -0.28
N LEU A 41 5.84 -1.00 -0.14
CA LEU A 41 6.51 -0.04 -1.01
C LEU A 41 7.15 1.05 -0.15
N SER A 42 8.48 1.16 -0.19
CA SER A 42 9.18 2.24 0.50
C SER A 42 8.85 3.60 -0.13
N VAL A 43 8.66 4.60 0.73
CA VAL A 43 8.32 5.98 0.35
C VAL A 43 9.29 7.02 0.94
N SER A 44 10.36 6.57 1.61
CA SER A 44 11.44 7.40 2.12
C SER A 44 12.79 6.92 1.60
N ASP A 45 13.74 7.84 1.43
CA ASP A 45 15.07 7.54 0.86
C ASP A 45 15.88 6.57 1.71
N ASP A 46 15.64 6.56 3.03
CA ASP A 46 16.30 5.68 4.00
C ASP A 46 15.63 4.29 4.12
N GLY A 47 14.51 4.06 3.43
CA GLY A 47 13.81 2.78 3.43
C GLY A 47 12.91 2.52 4.64
N THR A 48 12.83 3.44 5.60
CA THR A 48 12.22 3.17 6.92
C THR A 48 10.71 3.41 6.93
N LYS A 49 10.20 4.25 6.02
CA LYS A 49 8.77 4.49 5.83
C LYS A 49 8.27 3.75 4.60
N PHE A 50 7.18 3.01 4.76
CA PHE A 50 6.62 2.20 3.69
C PHE A 50 5.10 2.06 3.77
N LEU A 51 4.49 1.95 2.59
CA LEU A 51 3.09 1.60 2.44
C LEU A 51 2.92 0.09 2.50
N MET A 52 1.85 -0.41 3.12
CA MET A 52 1.50 -1.84 3.12
C MET A 52 -0.02 -2.08 3.17
N ASN A 53 -0.45 -3.32 2.90
CA ASN A 53 -1.84 -3.72 3.10
C ASN A 53 -2.20 -3.81 4.60
N PRO A 54 -3.45 -3.47 4.98
CA PRO A 54 -3.97 -3.77 6.30
C PRO A 54 -3.94 -5.26 6.62
N ASN A 55 -3.80 -5.57 7.90
CA ASN A 55 -3.85 -6.95 8.38
C ASN A 55 -5.19 -7.61 8.00
N GLN A 56 -5.11 -8.88 7.59
CA GLN A 56 -6.25 -9.72 7.23
C GLN A 56 -7.15 -9.20 6.09
N MET A 57 -6.68 -8.26 5.26
CA MET A 57 -7.42 -7.80 4.09
C MET A 57 -6.97 -8.53 2.82
N HIS A 58 -7.90 -9.27 2.19
CA HIS A 58 -7.63 -9.98 0.95
C HIS A 58 -7.21 -9.02 -0.18
N PHE A 59 -6.21 -9.40 -0.98
CA PHE A 59 -5.65 -8.59 -2.08
C PHE A 59 -6.72 -8.07 -3.05
N ALA A 60 -7.71 -8.89 -3.37
CA ALA A 60 -8.85 -8.53 -4.21
C ALA A 60 -9.74 -7.40 -3.66
N ARG A 61 -9.51 -6.89 -2.44
CA ARG A 61 -10.31 -5.83 -1.79
C ARG A 61 -9.54 -4.52 -1.56
N ILE A 62 -8.22 -4.52 -1.68
CA ILE A 62 -7.34 -3.37 -1.38
C ILE A 62 -7.62 -2.16 -2.28
N LYS A 63 -7.83 -0.98 -1.72
CA LYS A 63 -7.85 0.31 -2.42
C LYS A 63 -6.64 1.14 -2.00
N ALA A 64 -6.29 2.16 -2.79
CA ALA A 64 -5.23 3.10 -2.47
C ALA A 64 -5.43 3.79 -1.09
N SER A 65 -6.68 4.07 -0.74
CA SER A 65 -7.08 4.65 0.55
C SER A 65 -6.97 3.69 1.73
N ASP A 66 -6.91 2.37 1.47
CA ASP A 66 -6.85 1.37 2.53
C ASP A 66 -5.41 1.11 3.00
N LEU A 67 -4.41 1.49 2.18
CA LEU A 67 -3.01 1.27 2.51
C LEU A 67 -2.61 2.06 3.76
N ILE A 68 -1.80 1.44 4.60
CA ILE A 68 -1.28 2.08 5.82
C ILE A 68 0.16 2.52 5.58
N LEU A 69 0.53 3.67 6.17
CA LEU A 69 1.92 4.12 6.24
C LEU A 69 2.50 3.61 7.55
N VAL A 70 3.65 2.94 7.46
CA VAL A 70 4.36 2.32 8.58
C VAL A 70 5.75 2.93 8.63
N ASP A 71 6.21 3.29 9.82
CA ASP A 71 7.57 3.76 10.08
C ASP A 71 8.30 2.72 10.96
N ALA A 72 9.34 2.08 10.41
CA ALA A 72 10.11 1.07 11.12
C ALA A 72 10.88 1.62 12.34
N ASN A 73 11.11 2.93 12.40
CA ASN A 73 11.80 3.57 13.51
C ASN A 73 10.85 4.05 14.61
N ASP A 74 9.54 4.00 14.39
CA ASP A 74 8.54 4.36 15.38
C ASP A 74 8.30 3.19 16.35
N PRO A 75 8.66 3.31 17.64
CA PRO A 75 8.48 2.23 18.62
C PRO A 75 7.01 1.87 18.88
N GLU A 76 6.06 2.74 18.55
CA GLU A 76 4.63 2.44 18.68
C GLU A 76 4.10 1.59 17.51
N THR A 77 4.80 1.62 16.37
CA THR A 77 4.40 0.91 15.15
C THR A 77 4.63 -0.61 15.25
N LEU A 78 5.47 -1.08 16.18
CA LEU A 78 5.88 -2.49 16.33
C LEU A 78 5.31 -3.22 17.55
N GLN A 79 4.34 -2.62 18.26
CA GLN A 79 3.67 -3.20 19.44
C GLN A 79 2.37 -3.90 19.06
#